data_AF-A0A8T3YK27-F1
#
_entry.id   AF-A0A8T3YK27-F1
#
_cell.length_a   1.000
_cell.length_b   1.000
_cell.length_c   1.000
_cell.angle_alpha   90.00
_cell.angle_beta   90.00
_cell.angle_gamma   90.00
#
_symmetry.space_group_name_H-M   'P 1'
#
loop_
_entity.id
_entity.type
_entity.pdbx_description
1 polymer ?
#
loop_
_entity_poly.entity_id
_entity_poly.type
_entity_poly.pdbx_seq_one_letter_code
_entity_poly.pdbx_strand_id
1 'polypeptide(L)'
;MGGDVENSRLMFQGGKQEELFRWLIAMPGFTRRSLSARLGIPKSTFRSYCNGKHLLKNSTFEKVVSLCPEAKQFESSIVKKLPLNWGRGKAGLLHRVKSKTRLLILQK
;
A
#
# COMPACT_ATOMS: atom_id res chain seq x y z
N MET A 1 25.20 6.02 -8.21
CA MET A 1 24.64 5.90 -6.85
C MET A 1 23.13 5.88 -6.98
N GLY A 2 22.52 4.68 -7.03
CA GLY A 2 21.07 4.52 -7.11
C GLY A 2 20.49 4.70 -5.72
N GLY A 3 19.94 5.89 -5.44
CA GLY A 3 19.18 6.10 -4.22
C GLY A 3 17.97 5.19 -4.27
N ASP A 4 18.01 4.10 -3.51
CA ASP A 4 16.81 3.38 -3.10
C ASP A 4 15.94 4.40 -2.36
N VAL A 5 15.06 5.08 -3.11
CA VAL A 5 14.00 5.89 -2.53
C VAL A 5 13.20 4.90 -1.70
N GLU A 6 13.42 4.91 -0.39
CA GLU A 6 12.72 4.05 0.56
C GLU A 6 11.23 4.11 0.22
N ASN A 7 10.72 3.02 -0.36
CA ASN A 7 9.35 3.02 -0.87
C ASN A 7 8.39 2.90 0.31
N SER A 8 8.15 4.03 0.95
CA SER A 8 7.35 4.15 2.16
C SER A 8 5.88 3.90 1.87
N ARG A 9 5.15 3.48 2.89
CA ARG A 9 3.69 3.39 2.87
C ARG A 9 3.10 4.66 3.45
N LEU A 10 2.11 5.22 2.78
CA LEU A 10 1.44 6.44 3.17
C LEU A 10 0.26 6.09 4.07
N MET A 11 0.28 6.64 5.28
CA MET A 11 -0.85 6.62 6.20
C MET A 11 -1.65 7.90 5.99
N PHE A 12 -2.80 7.79 5.33
CA PHE A 12 -3.75 8.87 5.17
C PHE A 12 -4.58 9.05 6.45
N GLN A 13 -5.13 10.24 6.65
CA GLN A 13 -6.22 10.48 7.59
C GLN A 13 -7.39 9.52 7.27
N GLY A 14 -8.15 9.12 8.28
CA GLY A 14 -9.21 8.11 8.16
C GLY A 14 -10.11 8.35 6.94
N GLY A 15 -10.28 7.32 6.10
CA GLY A 15 -11.10 7.37 4.89
C GLY A 15 -10.51 8.13 3.70
N LYS A 16 -9.50 9.00 3.87
CA LYS A 16 -8.97 9.85 2.77
C LYS A 16 -8.30 9.05 1.65
N GLN A 17 -7.72 7.90 1.96
CA GLN A 17 -7.22 6.99 0.91
C GLN A 17 -8.38 6.45 0.05
N GLU A 18 -9.48 6.05 0.68
CA GLU A 18 -10.65 5.54 -0.05
C GLU A 18 -11.30 6.64 -0.86
N GLU A 19 -11.37 7.85 -0.31
CA GLU A 19 -11.85 9.05 -0.98
C GLU A 19 -11.02 9.37 -2.23
N LEU A 20 -9.68 9.31 -2.15
CA LEU A 20 -8.80 9.45 -3.31
C LEU A 20 -9.17 8.48 -4.43
N PHE A 21 -9.32 7.18 -4.11
CA PHE A 21 -9.66 6.19 -5.13
C PHE A 21 -11.09 6.31 -5.65
N ARG A 22 -12.05 6.66 -4.79
CA ARG A 22 -13.43 6.92 -5.20
C ARG A 22 -13.49 8.10 -6.16
N TRP A 23 -12.76 9.17 -5.85
CA TRP A 23 -12.64 10.36 -6.68
C TRP A 23 -12.00 10.03 -8.03
N LEU A 24 -10.88 9.30 -8.07
CA LEU A 24 -10.26 8.87 -9.33
C LEU A 24 -11.19 8.03 -10.21
N ILE A 25 -12.01 7.17 -9.62
CA ILE A 25 -12.96 6.32 -10.36
C ILE A 25 -14.18 7.13 -10.85
N ALA A 26 -14.52 8.23 -10.18
CA ALA A 26 -15.60 9.11 -10.61
C ALA A 26 -15.21 9.99 -11.80
N MET A 27 -13.93 10.10 -12.11
CA MET A 27 -13.48 10.90 -13.25
C MET A 27 -13.85 10.25 -14.59
N PRO A 28 -14.34 11.03 -15.57
CA PRO A 28 -14.63 10.52 -16.91
C PRO A 28 -13.42 9.82 -17.52
N GLY A 29 -13.66 8.65 -18.14
CA GLY A 29 -12.61 7.86 -18.79
C GLY A 29 -11.77 6.98 -17.86
N PHE A 30 -11.96 7.06 -16.54
CA PHE A 30 -11.27 6.20 -15.59
C PHE A 30 -12.16 5.08 -15.05
N THR A 31 -11.88 3.86 -15.47
CA THR A 31 -12.41 2.64 -14.84
C THR A 31 -11.40 2.05 -13.88
N ARG A 32 -11.86 1.24 -12.90
CA ARG A 32 -10.97 0.44 -12.02
C ARG A 32 -9.94 -0.37 -12.81
N ARG A 33 -10.35 -0.96 -13.94
CA ARG A 33 -9.45 -1.74 -14.82
C ARG A 33 -8.39 -0.84 -15.45
N SER A 34 -8.79 0.31 -15.99
CA SER A 34 -7.86 1.24 -16.64
C SER A 34 -6.87 1.84 -15.65
N LEU A 35 -7.30 2.22 -14.44
CA LEU A 35 -6.44 2.76 -13.39
C LEU A 35 -5.43 1.72 -12.90
N SER A 36 -5.88 0.49 -12.63
CA SER A 36 -5.00 -0.63 -12.27
C SER A 36 -3.92 -0.89 -13.33
N ALA A 37 -4.29 -0.85 -14.62
CA ALA A 37 -3.36 -1.02 -15.72
C ALA A 37 -2.36 0.15 -15.82
N ARG A 38 -2.84 1.40 -15.80
CA ARG A 38 -2.01 2.61 -15.90
C ARG A 38 -1.04 2.76 -14.73
N LEU A 39 -1.45 2.36 -13.53
CA LEU A 39 -0.59 2.37 -12.35
C LEU A 39 0.41 1.20 -12.32
N GLY A 40 0.21 0.18 -13.16
CA GLY A 40 1.03 -1.03 -13.18
C GLY A 40 0.85 -1.91 -11.93
N ILE A 41 -0.39 -1.99 -11.42
CA ILE A 41 -0.69 -2.65 -10.15
C ILE A 41 -1.72 -3.76 -10.38
N PRO A 42 -1.56 -4.96 -9.78
CA PRO A 42 -2.55 -6.02 -9.89
C PRO A 42 -3.93 -5.58 -9.38
N LYS A 43 -5.00 -6.02 -10.05
CA LYS A 43 -6.40 -5.68 -9.69
C LYS A 43 -6.73 -5.94 -8.22
N SER A 44 -6.19 -7.03 -7.65
CA SER A 44 -6.36 -7.38 -6.24
C SER A 44 -5.73 -6.34 -5.32
N THR A 45 -4.52 -5.89 -5.63
CA THR A 45 -3.82 -4.85 -4.85
C THR A 45 -4.52 -3.50 -4.98
N PHE A 46 -4.97 -3.15 -6.20
CA PHE A 46 -5.77 -1.95 -6.42
C PHE A 46 -7.06 -1.97 -5.59
N ARG A 47 -7.79 -3.10 -5.58
CA ARG A 47 -8.98 -3.28 -4.73
C ARG A 47 -8.66 -3.11 -3.24
N SER A 48 -7.53 -3.64 -2.77
CA SER A 48 -7.09 -3.45 -1.37
C SER A 48 -6.80 -1.99 -1.04
N TYR A 49 -6.29 -1.20 -2.00
CA TYR A 49 -6.10 0.25 -1.80
C TYR A 49 -7.43 1.00 -1.78
N CYS A 50 -8.35 0.70 -2.69
CA CYS A 50 -9.67 1.32 -2.70
C CYS A 50 -10.46 1.08 -1.41
N ASN A 51 -10.27 -0.07 -0.77
CA ASN A 51 -10.97 -0.48 0.45
C ASN A 51 -10.18 -0.17 1.73
N GLY A 52 -9.09 0.61 1.66
CA GLY A 52 -8.27 0.94 2.83
C GLY A 52 -7.55 -0.25 3.50
N LYS A 53 -7.72 -1.49 3.00
CA LYS A 53 -7.10 -2.71 3.57
C LYS A 53 -5.58 -2.64 3.59
N HIS A 54 -4.98 -2.05 2.54
CA HIS A 54 -3.54 -1.84 2.47
C HIS A 54 -3.25 -0.34 2.39
N LEU A 55 -2.17 0.08 3.05
CA LEU A 55 -1.63 1.41 2.88
C LEU A 55 -1.01 1.58 1.50
N LEU A 56 -1.36 2.68 0.83
CA LEU A 56 -0.82 3.06 -0.46
C LEU A 56 0.71 3.26 -0.39
N LYS A 57 1.46 2.81 -1.40
CA LYS A 57 2.90 3.11 -1.48
C LYS A 57 3.13 4.54 -1.96
N ASN A 58 4.17 5.20 -1.48
CA ASN A 58 4.53 6.55 -1.94
C ASN A 58 4.78 6.56 -3.45
N SER A 59 5.51 5.58 -3.97
CA SER A 59 5.75 5.45 -5.42
C SER A 59 4.45 5.29 -6.22
N THR A 60 3.41 4.68 -5.62
CA THR A 60 2.12 4.54 -6.28
C THR A 60 1.37 5.88 -6.26
N PHE A 61 1.42 6.60 -5.15
CA PHE A 61 0.80 7.92 -5.05
C PHE A 61 1.43 8.91 -6.03
N GLU A 62 2.75 8.92 -6.17
CA GLU A 62 3.45 9.73 -7.18
C GLU A 62 2.99 9.39 -8.60
N LYS A 63 2.79 8.10 -8.92
CA LYS A 63 2.20 7.68 -10.21
C LYS A 63 0.77 8.17 -10.37
N VAL A 64 -0.04 8.15 -9.31
CA VAL A 64 -1.40 8.69 -9.33
C VAL A 64 -1.36 10.18 -9.65
N VAL A 65 -0.50 10.96 -8.98
CA VAL A 65 -0.33 12.39 -9.22
C VAL A 65 0.21 12.66 -10.63
N SER A 66 1.12 11.84 -11.14
CA SER A 66 1.60 11.96 -12.52
C SER A 66 0.51 11.69 -13.56
N LEU A 67 -0.45 10.79 -13.28
CA LEU A 67 -1.58 10.51 -14.17
C LEU A 67 -2.69 11.56 -14.05
N CYS A 68 -2.83 12.17 -12.87
CA CYS A 68 -3.86 13.13 -12.53
C CYS A 68 -3.30 14.13 -11.50
N PRO A 69 -2.75 15.27 -11.96
CA PRO A 69 -2.08 16.24 -11.09
C PRO A 69 -2.97 16.78 -9.96
N GLU A 70 -4.28 16.83 -10.17
CA GLU A 70 -5.26 17.28 -9.17
C GLU A 70 -5.32 16.35 -7.95
N ALA A 71 -4.88 15.09 -8.07
CA ALA A 71 -4.76 14.18 -6.94
C ALA A 71 -3.75 14.66 -5.88
N LYS A 72 -2.88 15.62 -6.22
CA LYS A 72 -1.91 16.22 -5.28
C LYS A 72 -2.59 16.87 -4.07
N GLN A 73 -3.84 17.30 -4.18
CA GLN A 73 -4.58 17.84 -3.03
C GLN A 73 -4.67 16.87 -1.84
N PHE A 74 -4.65 15.55 -2.10
CA PHE A 74 -4.71 14.51 -1.08
C PHE A 74 -3.39 14.35 -0.31
N GLU A 75 -2.30 14.96 -0.77
CA GLU A 75 -1.01 14.96 -0.05
C GLU A 75 -1.13 15.61 1.33
N SER A 76 -1.96 16.66 1.44
CA SER A 76 -2.28 17.32 2.71
C SER A 76 -2.93 16.40 3.75
N SER A 77 -3.53 15.30 3.31
CA SER A 77 -4.19 14.31 4.16
C SER A 77 -3.26 13.17 4.59
N ILE A 78 -1.98 13.19 4.21
CA ILE A 78 -1.00 12.19 4.63
C ILE A 78 -0.48 12.54 6.03
N VAL A 79 -0.77 11.66 6.99
CA VAL A 79 -0.40 11.85 8.40
C VAL A 79 1.03 11.36 8.66
N LYS A 80 1.40 10.21 8.09
CA LYS A 80 2.73 9.60 8.28
C LYS A 80 3.20 8.85 7.04
N LYS A 81 4.51 8.85 6.81
CA LYS A 81 5.20 7.92 5.91
C LYS A 81 5.80 6.79 6.76
N LEU A 82 5.47 5.55 6.44
CA LEU A 82 5.84 4.35 7.20
C LEU A 82 6.77 3.48 6.37
N PRO A 83 7.64 2.65 6.98
CA PRO A 83 8.52 1.77 6.22
C PRO A 83 7.72 0.77 5.36
N LEU A 84 8.29 0.30 4.25
CA LEU A 84 7.63 -0.62 3.31
C LEU A 84 7.08 -1.90 3.97
N ASN A 85 7.76 -2.37 5.02
CA ASN A 85 7.43 -3.58 5.78
C ASN A 85 6.47 -3.34 6.95
N TRP A 86 5.92 -2.13 7.09
CA TRP A 86 4.93 -1.84 8.12
C TRP A 86 3.74 -2.81 8.04
N GLY A 87 3.42 -3.43 9.19
CA GLY A 87 2.38 -4.46 9.30
C GLY A 87 2.80 -5.89 8.94
N ARG A 88 4.00 -6.13 8.39
CA ARG A 88 4.52 -7.51 8.17
C ARG A 88 5.09 -8.16 9.45
N GLY A 89 5.21 -7.41 10.55
CA GLY A 89 6.02 -7.75 11.71
C GLY A 89 5.45 -8.73 12.74
N LYS A 90 4.15 -9.04 12.81
CA LYS A 90 3.64 -9.93 13.90
C LYS A 90 3.39 -11.40 13.51
N ALA A 91 3.18 -11.74 12.24
CA ALA A 91 2.86 -13.12 11.86
C ALA A 91 4.10 -13.96 11.46
N GLY A 92 5.11 -13.35 10.81
CA GLY A 92 6.27 -14.09 10.28
C GLY A 92 7.29 -14.51 11.34
N LEU A 93 7.51 -13.69 12.37
CA LEU A 93 8.45 -14.04 13.45
C LEU A 93 7.89 -15.14 14.37
N LEU A 94 6.58 -15.11 14.67
CA LEU A 94 5.94 -16.15 15.50
C LEU A 94 5.97 -17.53 14.84
N HIS A 95 5.87 -17.59 13.51
CA HIS A 95 5.90 -18.87 12.80
C HIS A 95 7.29 -19.51 12.79
N ARG A 96 8.38 -18.71 12.81
CA ARG A 96 9.76 -19.23 12.83
C ARG A 96 10.20 -19.73 14.21
N VAL A 97 9.62 -19.20 15.29
CA VAL A 97 9.89 -19.67 16.66
C VAL A 97 9.18 -20.99 16.94
N LYS A 98 7.93 -21.18 16.48
CA LYS A 98 7.21 -22.46 16.65
C LYS A 98 7.83 -23.64 15.91
N SER A 99 8.51 -23.41 14.78
CA SER A 99 9.18 -24.49 14.03
C SER A 99 10.51 -24.93 14.64
N LYS A 100 11.15 -24.13 15.50
CA LYS A 100 12.41 -24.50 16.17
C LYS A 100 12.20 -25.16 17.54
N THR A 101 11.11 -24.84 18.24
CA THR A 101 10.82 -25.44 19.56
C THR A 101 10.30 -26.88 19.46
N ARG A 102 9.80 -27.32 18.29
CA ARG A 102 9.30 -28.70 18.12
C ARG A 102 10.38 -29.75 17.87
N LEU A 103 11.63 -29.34 17.64
CA LEU A 103 12.77 -30.25 17.37
C LEU A 103 13.62 -30.58 18.61
N LEU A 104 13.32 -29.98 19.77
CA LEU A 104 14.09 -30.18 21.01
C LEU A 104 13.37 -31.03 22.08
N ILE A 105 12.16 -31.53 21.79
CA ILE A 105 11.36 -32.34 22.75
C ILE A 105 11.22 -33.82 22.28
N LEU A 106 12.05 -34.26 21.33
CA LEU A 106 12.08 -35.66 20.85
C LEU A 106 13.46 -36.32 20.99
N GLN A 107 14.33 -35.79 21.86
CA GLN A 107 15.60 -36.42 22.22
C GLN A 107 15.78 -36.49 23.75
N LYS A 108 14.81 -37.11 24.44
CA LYS A 108 15.04 -37.69 25.76
C LYS A 108 14.54 -39.13 25.77
#